data_AF-A0A8J2WN79-F1
#
_entry.id   AF-A0A8J2WN79-F1
#
_cell.length_a   1.000
_cell.length_b   1.000
_cell.length_c   1.000
_cell.angle_alpha   90.00
_cell.angle_beta   90.00
_cell.angle_gamma   90.00
#
_symmetry.space_group_name_H-M   'P 1'
#
loop_
_entity.id
_entity.type
_entity.pdbx_description
1 polymer ?
#
loop_
_entity_poly.entity_id
_entity_poly.type
_entity_poly.pdbx_seq_one_letter_code
_entity_poly.pdbx_strand_id
1 'polypeptide(L)'
;MRDWALKRPTSSSRNYSDHLKIMNFHQNDGISIPSSYTSFLGPIQSSKLFNEVRSCRERDKPYFTSYEMSYVVHFRNRTELADPQALFTFTHPNREMPIDNSRYEVRKCPIDSMLQLHGFAGYFD
;
A
#
# COMPACT_ATOMS: atom_id res chain seq x y z
N MET A 1 -16.06 -22.26 34.87
CA MET A 1 -15.76 -20.99 35.57
C MET A 1 -14.24 -20.92 35.75
N ARG A 2 -13.63 -19.77 35.39
CA ARG A 2 -12.19 -19.43 35.44
C ARG A 2 -11.37 -20.04 34.29
N ASP A 3 -10.50 -19.34 33.55
CA ASP A 3 -10.04 -17.95 33.57
C ASP A 3 -9.35 -17.72 32.19
N TRP A 4 -9.73 -16.70 31.41
CA TRP A 4 -9.13 -16.41 30.08
C TRP A 4 -8.39 -15.07 30.04
N ALA A 5 -7.99 -14.52 31.18
CA ALA A 5 -7.23 -13.28 31.24
C ALA A 5 -5.74 -13.49 30.88
N LEU A 6 -5.42 -13.60 29.60
CA LEU A 6 -4.05 -13.36 29.11
C LEU A 6 -3.86 -11.85 28.86
N LYS A 7 -2.96 -11.30 29.68
CA LYS A 7 -2.53 -9.91 29.77
C LYS A 7 -2.18 -9.31 28.39
N ARG A 8 -2.64 -8.08 28.16
CA ARG A 8 -2.18 -7.22 27.05
C ARG A 8 -0.68 -6.90 27.23
N PRO A 9 0.19 -7.12 26.23
CA PRO A 9 1.55 -6.61 26.30
C PRO A 9 1.54 -5.09 26.08
N THR A 10 2.11 -4.36 27.03
CA THR A 10 2.43 -2.94 26.91
C THR A 10 3.64 -2.73 25.99
N SER A 11 3.67 -1.57 25.34
CA SER A 11 4.63 -1.13 24.35
C SER A 11 6.09 -1.11 24.82
N SER A 12 6.96 -1.87 24.16
CA SER A 12 8.30 -1.42 23.74
C SER A 12 8.96 -2.52 22.88
N SER A 13 9.62 -2.13 21.79
CA SER A 13 10.28 -2.99 20.78
C SER A 13 9.37 -3.97 20.00
N ARG A 14 8.72 -3.50 18.93
CA ARG A 14 8.30 -4.40 17.84
C ARG A 14 9.55 -4.91 17.16
N ASN A 15 9.97 -6.11 17.56
CA ASN A 15 11.17 -6.74 17.07
C ASN A 15 11.01 -7.10 15.58
N TYR A 16 11.99 -6.70 14.78
CA TYR A 16 12.15 -7.04 13.35
C TYR A 16 12.30 -8.55 13.08
N SER A 17 12.24 -9.37 14.13
CA SER A 17 12.59 -10.79 14.13
C SER A 17 11.45 -11.73 13.75
N ASP A 18 10.23 -11.24 13.54
CA ASP A 18 9.09 -12.12 13.18
C ASP A 18 9.01 -12.40 11.67
N HIS A 19 9.45 -11.49 10.80
CA HIS A 19 9.53 -11.72 9.35
C HIS A 19 10.63 -12.74 8.97
N LEU A 20 11.76 -12.69 9.68
CA LEU A 20 12.89 -13.62 9.47
C LEU A 20 12.56 -15.06 9.92
N LYS A 21 11.57 -15.24 10.81
CA LYS A 21 11.22 -16.58 11.31
C LYS A 21 10.50 -17.43 10.26
N ILE A 22 9.61 -16.87 9.45
CA ILE A 22 8.79 -17.69 8.51
C ILE A 22 9.64 -18.19 7.32
N MET A 23 10.47 -17.32 6.72
CA MET A 23 11.35 -17.74 5.61
C MET A 23 12.37 -18.81 6.01
N ASN A 24 12.87 -18.75 7.25
CA ASN A 24 13.84 -19.73 7.77
C ASN A 24 13.25 -21.14 8.00
N PHE A 25 11.92 -21.32 8.01
CA PHE A 25 11.27 -22.63 8.14
C PHE A 25 11.03 -23.33 6.80
N HIS A 26 11.24 -22.66 5.67
CA HIS A 26 11.17 -23.33 4.38
C HIS A 26 12.41 -24.20 4.18
N GLN A 27 12.21 -25.45 3.76
CA GLN A 27 13.28 -26.25 3.17
C GLN A 27 13.91 -25.44 2.02
N ASN A 28 15.18 -25.70 1.67
CA ASN A 28 15.88 -24.94 0.61
C ASN A 28 15.07 -24.85 -0.71
N ASP A 29 14.21 -25.84 -0.97
CA ASP A 29 13.35 -25.96 -2.17
C ASP A 29 11.88 -25.55 -1.94
N GLY A 30 11.56 -24.92 -0.81
CA GLY A 30 10.21 -24.45 -0.50
C GLY A 30 9.78 -23.30 -1.42
N ILE A 31 8.56 -23.40 -1.96
CA ILE A 31 7.93 -22.35 -2.77
C ILE A 31 6.99 -21.52 -1.89
N SER A 32 7.03 -20.19 -2.04
CA SER A 32 6.03 -19.29 -1.44
C SER A 32 4.86 -19.09 -2.40
N ILE A 33 3.64 -19.12 -1.89
CA ILE A 33 2.42 -18.81 -2.65
C ILE A 33 1.71 -17.66 -1.91
N PRO A 34 1.58 -16.47 -2.51
CA PRO A 34 2.11 -16.07 -3.82
C PRO A 34 3.65 -15.99 -3.84
N SER A 35 4.24 -16.27 -5.01
CA SER A 35 5.70 -16.20 -5.23
C SER A 35 6.16 -14.81 -5.62
N SER A 36 5.28 -13.98 -6.18
CA SER A 36 5.54 -12.58 -6.48
C SER A 36 4.25 -11.81 -6.57
N TYR A 37 4.33 -10.51 -6.31
CA TYR A 37 3.27 -9.56 -6.62
C TYR A 37 3.86 -8.21 -6.98
N THR A 38 3.12 -7.45 -7.79
CA THR A 38 3.52 -6.12 -8.26
C THR A 38 2.39 -5.12 -8.04
N SER A 39 2.70 -3.98 -7.44
CA SER A 39 1.76 -2.86 -7.34
C SER A 39 1.80 -1.98 -8.60
N PHE A 40 0.68 -1.37 -8.94
CA PHE A 40 0.56 -0.45 -10.07
C PHE A 40 -0.11 0.86 -9.63
N LEU A 41 0.30 1.97 -10.22
CA LEU A 41 -0.33 3.28 -10.01
C LEU A 41 -0.73 3.91 -11.34
N GLY A 42 -1.97 4.39 -11.42
CA GLY A 42 -2.48 5.18 -12.55
C GLY A 42 -2.97 6.55 -12.09
N PRO A 43 -2.58 7.67 -12.74
CA PRO A 43 -3.09 8.98 -12.39
C PRO A 43 -4.58 9.11 -12.76
N ILE A 44 -5.39 9.69 -11.87
CA ILE A 44 -6.83 9.84 -12.07
C ILE A 44 -7.32 11.27 -11.84
N GLN A 45 -8.38 11.60 -12.57
CA GLN A 45 -9.23 12.77 -12.34
C GLN A 45 -10.58 12.31 -11.79
N SER A 46 -10.96 12.85 -10.63
CA SER A 46 -12.30 12.69 -10.08
C SER A 46 -12.56 13.76 -9.02
N SER A 47 -13.25 14.83 -9.41
CA SER A 47 -13.68 15.87 -8.47
C SER A 47 -14.67 15.32 -7.44
N LYS A 48 -15.42 14.27 -7.79
CA LYS A 48 -16.31 13.56 -6.86
C LYS A 48 -15.51 12.91 -5.72
N LEU A 49 -14.53 12.06 -6.04
CA LEU A 49 -13.71 11.39 -5.02
C LEU A 49 -12.91 12.41 -4.20
N PHE A 50 -12.37 13.45 -4.84
CA PHE A 50 -11.66 14.52 -4.14
C PHE A 50 -12.55 15.19 -3.07
N ASN A 51 -13.80 15.48 -3.39
CA ASN A 51 -14.76 16.04 -2.44
C ASN A 51 -15.18 15.03 -1.37
N GLU A 52 -15.29 13.74 -1.69
CA GLU A 52 -15.57 12.70 -0.68
C GLU A 52 -14.42 12.61 0.35
N VAL A 53 -13.16 12.66 -0.08
CA VAL A 53 -11.99 12.72 0.82
C VAL A 53 -11.98 14.01 1.65
N ARG A 54 -12.39 15.14 1.06
CA ARG A 54 -12.57 16.41 1.79
C ARG A 54 -13.56 16.28 2.94
N SER A 55 -14.63 15.51 2.74
CA SER A 55 -15.66 15.25 3.75
C SER A 55 -15.19 14.32 4.87
N CYS A 56 -14.10 13.57 4.68
CA CYS A 56 -13.47 12.75 5.72
C CYS A 56 -12.62 13.55 6.72
N ARG A 57 -12.68 14.89 6.69
CA ARG A 57 -11.93 15.75 7.61
C ARG A 57 -12.31 15.48 9.06
N GLU A 58 -11.31 15.19 9.86
CA GLU A 58 -11.44 15.11 11.32
C GLU A 58 -11.32 16.50 11.95
N ARG A 59 -12.12 16.78 13.00
CA ARG A 59 -12.20 18.11 13.61
C ARG A 59 -10.89 18.55 14.27
N ASP A 60 -10.18 17.61 14.86
CA ASP A 60 -8.98 17.86 15.68
C ASP A 60 -7.67 17.70 14.90
N LYS A 61 -7.76 17.45 13.58
CA LYS A 61 -6.59 17.27 12.70
C LYS A 61 -6.51 18.37 11.63
N PRO A 62 -5.30 18.64 11.10
CA PRO A 62 -5.14 19.52 9.96
C PRO A 62 -6.03 19.11 8.77
N TYR A 63 -6.46 20.10 7.98
CA TYR A 63 -7.39 19.87 6.88
C TYR A 63 -6.85 18.96 5.78
N PHE A 64 -5.52 18.87 5.64
CA PHE A 64 -4.86 18.09 4.61
C PHE A 64 -4.69 16.61 5.00
N THR A 65 -4.89 16.25 6.27
CA THR A 65 -4.61 14.89 6.75
C THR A 65 -5.47 13.82 6.07
N SER A 66 -6.68 14.15 5.63
CA SER A 66 -7.49 13.20 4.84
C SER A 66 -6.90 12.92 3.46
N TYR A 67 -6.08 13.82 2.90
CA TYR A 67 -5.45 13.60 1.59
C TYR A 67 -4.10 12.87 1.68
N GLU A 68 -3.55 12.66 2.87
CA GLU A 68 -2.25 11.99 3.09
C GLU A 68 -2.39 10.47 3.34
N MET A 69 -3.61 9.92 3.26
CA MET A 69 -3.88 8.50 3.46
C MET A 69 -4.42 7.85 2.18
N SER A 70 -4.18 6.55 2.04
CA SER A 70 -4.77 5.74 0.97
C SER A 70 -6.18 5.27 1.34
N TYR A 71 -7.03 5.11 0.33
CA TYR A 71 -8.41 4.65 0.50
C TYR A 71 -8.70 3.49 -0.44
N VAL A 72 -9.38 2.47 0.07
CA VAL A 72 -9.94 1.39 -0.75
C VAL A 72 -11.35 1.78 -1.14
N VAL A 73 -11.57 2.04 -2.42
CA VAL A 73 -12.87 2.48 -2.95
C VAL A 73 -13.22 1.71 -4.23
N HIS A 74 -14.51 1.50 -4.46
CA HIS A 74 -14.97 1.08 -5.77
C HIS A 74 -15.07 2.30 -6.69
N PHE A 75 -14.08 2.42 -7.56
CA PHE A 75 -13.95 3.46 -8.54
C PHE A 75 -15.16 3.50 -9.51
N ARG A 76 -15.91 4.61 -9.54
CA ARG A 76 -17.07 4.80 -10.44
C ARG A 76 -16.93 6.01 -11.35
N ASN A 77 -17.07 7.22 -10.81
CA ASN A 77 -17.01 8.46 -11.58
C ASN A 77 -15.58 9.01 -11.66
N ARG A 78 -14.77 8.47 -12.58
CA ARG A 78 -13.37 8.87 -12.76
C ARG A 78 -12.98 8.91 -14.23
N THR A 79 -11.92 9.64 -14.51
CA THR A 79 -11.20 9.59 -15.78
C THR A 79 -9.77 9.16 -15.46
N GLU A 80 -9.32 8.07 -16.09
CA GLU A 80 -7.92 7.64 -16.03
C GLU A 80 -7.12 8.53 -16.99
N LEU A 81 -6.05 9.15 -16.48
CA LEU A 81 -5.28 10.16 -17.21
C LEU A 81 -4.15 9.55 -18.05
N ALA A 82 -3.68 8.38 -17.63
CA ALA A 82 -2.69 7.55 -18.30
C ALA A 82 -2.84 6.10 -17.80
N ASP A 83 -2.29 5.15 -18.54
CA ASP A 83 -2.30 3.74 -18.15
C ASP A 83 -1.57 3.52 -16.81
N PRO A 84 -2.07 2.63 -15.94
CA PRO A 84 -1.37 2.27 -14.72
C PRO A 84 0.02 1.70 -14.99
N GLN A 85 1.03 2.20 -14.28
CA GLN A 85 2.42 1.75 -14.41
C GLN A 85 2.82 0.91 -13.19
N ALA A 86 3.58 -0.16 -13.42
CA ALA A 86 4.15 -0.99 -12.36
C ALA A 86 5.07 -0.16 -11.45
N LEU A 87 4.96 -0.36 -10.14
CA LEU A 87 5.67 0.43 -9.14
C LEU A 87 6.60 -0.44 -8.28
N PHE A 88 6.07 -1.24 -7.37
CA PHE A 88 6.88 -2.06 -6.47
C PHE A 88 6.57 -3.53 -6.65
N THR A 89 7.63 -4.31 -6.90
CA THR A 89 7.56 -5.76 -7.00
C THR A 89 8.26 -6.40 -5.82
N PHE A 90 7.63 -7.41 -5.24
CA PHE A 90 8.21 -8.25 -4.19
C PHE A 90 8.18 -9.70 -4.65
N THR A 91 9.23 -10.45 -4.32
CA THR A 91 9.38 -11.86 -4.67
C THR A 91 9.66 -12.66 -3.41
N HIS A 92 9.04 -13.84 -3.34
CA HIS A 92 9.14 -14.77 -2.23
C HIS A 92 9.46 -16.19 -2.75
N PRO A 93 10.42 -16.89 -2.13
CA PRO A 93 11.19 -16.47 -0.94
C PRO A 93 12.29 -15.44 -1.28
N ASN A 94 12.39 -14.38 -0.47
CA ASN A 94 13.48 -13.40 -0.56
C ASN A 94 14.67 -13.94 0.27
N ARG A 95 15.80 -14.21 -0.38
CA ARG A 95 17.00 -14.78 0.26
C ARG A 95 18.09 -13.74 0.51
N GLU A 96 17.80 -12.45 0.35
CA GLU A 96 18.74 -11.36 0.64
C GLU A 96 19.08 -11.29 2.13
N MET A 97 20.33 -10.92 2.45
CA MET A 97 20.81 -10.75 3.83
C MET A 97 21.69 -9.49 3.91
N PRO A 98 21.23 -8.39 4.54
CA PRO A 98 19.92 -8.20 5.17
C PRO A 98 18.78 -8.02 4.15
N ILE A 99 17.56 -8.43 4.52
CA ILE A 99 16.36 -8.09 3.75
C ILE A 99 16.04 -6.61 3.98
N ASP A 100 16.03 -5.80 2.92
CA ASP A 100 15.50 -4.44 2.92
C ASP A 100 14.28 -4.34 2.00
N ASN A 101 13.15 -3.90 2.56
CA ASN A 101 11.89 -3.70 1.84
C ASN A 101 11.61 -2.23 1.51
N SER A 102 12.53 -1.31 1.85
CA SER A 102 12.42 0.10 1.52
C SER A 102 12.55 0.29 0.02
N ARG A 103 11.63 1.03 -0.60
CA ARG A 103 11.61 1.25 -2.06
C ARG A 103 11.42 2.72 -2.36
N TYR A 104 11.99 3.15 -3.48
CA TYR A 104 11.80 4.47 -4.07
C TYR A 104 11.78 4.31 -5.58
N GLU A 105 10.74 4.85 -6.22
CA GLU A 105 10.58 4.80 -7.67
C GLU A 105 10.02 6.11 -8.18
N VAL A 106 10.37 6.44 -9.42
CA VAL A 106 9.84 7.60 -10.14
C VAL A 106 9.20 7.10 -11.43
N ARG A 107 7.97 7.54 -11.69
CA ARG A 107 7.23 7.23 -12.90
C ARG A 107 6.86 8.51 -13.63
N LYS A 108 6.96 8.46 -14.96
CA LYS A 108 6.54 9.55 -15.85
C LYS A 108 5.28 9.11 -16.56
N CYS A 109 4.21 9.85 -16.37
CA CYS A 109 2.94 9.59 -17.03
C CYS A 109 2.69 10.71 -18.05
N PRO A 110 2.93 10.48 -19.35
CA PRO A 110 2.58 11.46 -20.37
C PRO A 110 1.05 11.61 -20.42
N ILE A 111 0.58 12.86 -20.42
CA ILE A 111 -0.85 13.20 -20.47
C ILE A 111 -1.03 14.23 -21.58
N ASP A 112 -1.78 13.88 -22.62
CA ASP A 112 -1.90 14.66 -23.86
C ASP A 112 -3.07 15.66 -23.85
N SER A 113 -3.66 15.94 -22.68
CA SER A 113 -4.90 16.73 -22.57
C SER A 113 -4.91 17.65 -21.36
N MET A 114 -5.63 18.77 -21.46
CA MET A 114 -5.84 19.70 -20.35
C MET A 114 -6.80 19.08 -19.32
N LEU A 115 -6.24 18.40 -18.33
CA LEU A 115 -6.95 17.68 -17.27
C LEU A 115 -6.41 18.09 -15.90
N GLN A 116 -7.20 17.86 -14.85
CA GLN A 116 -6.84 18.13 -13.46
C GLN A 116 -6.59 16.81 -12.71
N LEU A 117 -5.35 16.64 -12.26
CA LEU A 117 -4.97 15.52 -11.39
C LEU A 117 -5.63 15.68 -10.01
N HIS A 118 -6.33 14.64 -9.57
CA HIS A 118 -6.94 14.58 -8.23
C HIS A 118 -6.30 13.51 -7.33
N GLY A 119 -5.64 12.50 -7.91
CA GLY A 119 -4.96 11.45 -7.16
C GLY A 119 -4.44 10.33 -8.05
N PHE A 120 -4.04 9.22 -7.43
CA PHE A 120 -3.58 8.02 -8.10
C PHE A 120 -4.45 6.82 -7.68
N ALA A 121 -4.90 6.03 -8.66
CA ALA A 121 -5.52 4.74 -8.43
C ALA A 121 -4.45 3.66 -8.26
N GLY A 122 -4.59 2.83 -7.23
CA GLY A 122 -3.70 1.72 -6.94
C GLY A 122 -4.32 0.38 -7.32
N TYR A 123 -3.50 -0.49 -7.91
CA TYR A 123 -3.85 -1.87 -8.29
C TYR A 123 -2.72 -2.82 -7.90
N PHE A 124 -2.97 -4.13 -7.97
CA PHE A 124 -1.97 -5.16 -7.75
C PHE A 124 -2.23 -6.37 -8.66
N ASP A 125 -1.15 -7.10 -8.98
CA ASP A 125 -1.11 -8.42 -9.63
C ASP A 125 -0.31 -9.37 -8.75
#